data_AF-A0A970BLL0-F1
#
_entry.id   AF-A0A970BLL0-F1
#
_cell.length_a   1.000
_cell.length_b   1.000
_cell.length_c   1.000
_cell.angle_alpha   90.00
_cell.angle_beta   90.00
_cell.angle_gamma   90.00
#
_symmetry.space_group_name_H-M   'P 1'
#
loop_
_entity.id
_entity.type
_entity.pdbx_description
1 polymer ?
#
loop_
_entity_poly.entity_id
_entity_poly.type
_entity_poly.pdbx_seq_one_letter_code
_entity_poly.pdbx_strand_id
1 'polypeptide(L)' 'MKNIAVILSGSGRFDGSEIHEATLTLLALSKNEVNYMCFAPNKNQYHVINHLTEEVSNETRNVLV' A
#
# COMPACT_ATOMS: atom_id res chain seq x y z
N MET A 1 -4.61 -20.13 15.16
CA MET A 1 -3.93 -19.35 14.10
C MET A 1 -4.16 -17.88 14.35
N LYS A 2 -3.12 -17.03 14.24
CA LYS A 2 -3.30 -15.58 14.31
C LYS A 2 -3.81 -15.09 12.96
N ASN A 3 -4.72 -14.12 12.96
CA ASN A 3 -5.20 -13.44 11.75
C ASN A 3 -4.74 -11.98 11.83
N ILE A 4 -4.03 -11.51 10.82
CA ILE A 4 -3.44 -10.16 10.81
C ILE A 4 -4.07 -9.32 9.70
N ALA A 5 -4.60 -8.15 10.08
CA ALA A 5 -5.03 -7.13 9.15
C ALA A 5 -3.84 -6.28 8.73
N VAL A 6 -3.63 -6.12 7.42
CA VAL A 6 -2.60 -5.25 6.86
C VAL A 6 -3.30 -4.07 6.21
N ILE A 7 -3.12 -2.87 6.77
CA ILE A 7 -3.75 -1.66 6.25
C ILE A 7 -2.79 -0.97 5.28
N LEU A 8 -3.24 -0.76 4.05
CA LEU A 8 -2.50 -0.10 2.98
C LEU A 8 -3.14 1.27 2.66
N SER A 9 -2.34 2.12 2.02
CA SER A 9 -2.67 3.52 1.72
C SER A 9 -2.51 3.88 0.24
N GLY A 10 -2.28 2.89 -0.64
CA GLY A 10 -1.97 3.05 -2.06
C GLY A 10 -0.72 2.24 -2.42
N SER A 11 -0.09 2.51 -3.56
CA SER A 11 1.07 1.73 -4.06
C SER A 11 2.24 2.62 -4.51
N GLY A 12 2.97 3.18 -3.55
CA GLY A 12 4.11 4.07 -3.81
C GLY A 12 4.49 4.85 -2.55
N ARG A 13 5.79 5.01 -2.25
CA ARG A 13 6.22 5.64 -0.99
C ARG A 13 5.75 7.09 -0.84
N PHE A 14 5.55 7.77 -1.96
CA PHE A 14 5.25 9.20 -1.97
C PHE A 14 3.76 9.49 -1.90
N ASP A 15 2.91 8.58 -2.40
CA ASP A 15 1.47 8.80 -2.53
C ASP A 15 0.62 7.62 -2.05
N GLY A 16 1.22 6.65 -1.37
CA GLY A 16 0.59 5.43 -0.88
C GLY A 16 1.46 4.68 0.15
N SER A 17 1.41 3.35 0.12
CA SER A 17 2.28 2.52 0.97
C SER A 17 3.65 2.30 0.31
N GLU A 18 4.72 2.31 1.11
CA GLU A 18 6.06 1.95 0.65
C GLU A 18 6.06 0.46 0.23
N ILE A 19 6.46 0.20 -1.02
CA ILE A 19 6.23 -1.10 -1.66
C ILE A 19 7.14 -2.18 -1.07
N HIS A 20 8.39 -1.85 -0.71
CA HIS A 20 9.30 -2.81 -0.09
C HIS A 20 8.87 -3.19 1.32
N GLU A 21 8.47 -2.25 2.16
CA GLU A 21 7.96 -2.47 3.51
C GLU A 21 6.70 -3.31 3.49
N ALA A 22 5.74 -2.97 2.63
CA ALA A 22 4.51 -3.75 2.45
C ALA A 22 4.86 -5.19 2.02
N THR A 23 5.69 -5.35 0.98
CA THR A 23 6.07 -6.67 0.47
C THR A 23 6.83 -7.50 1.51
N LEU A 24 7.80 -6.91 2.21
CA LEU A 24 8.58 -7.60 3.25
C LEU A 24 7.73 -7.96 4.46
N THR A 25 6.74 -7.13 4.81
CA THR A 25 5.74 -7.44 5.84
C THR A 25 4.94 -8.67 5.45
N LEU A 26 4.37 -8.71 4.25
CA LEU A 26 3.59 -9.86 3.76
C LEU A 26 4.46 -11.11 3.65
N LEU A 27 5.72 -10.97 3.21
CA LEU A 27 6.69 -12.07 3.17
C LEU A 27 6.97 -12.63 4.58
N ALA A 28 7.17 -11.77 5.58
CA ALA A 28 7.41 -12.19 6.95
C ALA A 28 6.19 -12.94 7.52
N LEU A 29 4.97 -12.44 7.27
CA LEU A 29 3.73 -13.11 7.67
C LEU A 29 3.60 -14.48 6.99
N SER A 30 3.84 -14.55 5.69
CA SER A 30 3.81 -15.79 4.92
C SER A 30 4.84 -16.81 5.41
N LYS A 31 6.07 -16.40 5.71
CA LYS A 31 7.14 -17.28 6.25
C LYS A 31 6.82 -17.86 7.62
N ASN A 32 5.94 -17.21 8.38
CA ASN A 32 5.48 -17.67 9.69
C ASN A 32 4.13 -18.41 9.62
N GLU A 33 3.64 -18.74 8.42
CA GLU A 33 2.37 -19.46 8.21
C GLU A 33 1.17 -18.77 8.89
N VAL A 34 1.21 -17.43 8.93
CA VAL A 34 0.15 -16.59 9.52
C VAL A 34 -0.82 -16.15 8.43
N ASN A 35 -2.12 -16.29 8.70
CA ASN A 35 -3.14 -15.74 7.83
C ASN A 35 -3.13 -14.21 7.88
N TYR A 36 -3.17 -13.58 6.71
CA TYR A 36 -3.29 -12.13 6.60
C TYR A 36 -4.31 -11.73 5.54
N MET A 37 -4.87 -10.54 5.70
CA MET A 37 -5.75 -9.93 4.72
C MET A 37 -5.43 -8.44 4.61
N CYS A 38 -5.31 -7.96 3.37
CA CYS A 38 -5.06 -6.55 3.09
C CYS A 38 -6.36 -5.76 3.05
N PHE A 39 -6.31 -4.54 3.57
CA PHE A 39 -7.41 -3.58 3.58
C PHE A 39 -6.87 -2.21 3.17
N ALA A 40 -7.69 -1.43 2.49
CA ALA A 40 -7.39 -0.05 2.16
C ALA A 40 -8.69 0.76 2.10
N PRO A 41 -8.68 2.07 2.41
CA PRO A 41 -9.88 2.89 2.30
C PRO A 41 -10.28 3.07 0.82
N ASN A 42 -11.56 2.90 0.51
CA ASN A 42 -12.09 3.22 -0.82
C ASN A 42 -12.32 4.74 -0.94
N LYS A 43 -11.25 5.47 -1.25
CA LYS A 43 -11.26 6.92 -1.48
C LYS A 43 -10.14 7.32 -2.42
N ASN A 44 -10.22 8.52 -3.00
CA ASN A 44 -9.13 9.07 -3.78
C ASN A 44 -7.89 9.33 -2.91
N GLN A 45 -6.71 9.14 -3.48
CA GLN A 45 -5.46 9.60 -2.90
C GLN A 45 -5.48 11.13 -2.75
N TYR A 46 -4.74 11.66 -1.78
CA TYR A 46 -4.61 13.11 -1.59
C TYR A 46 -3.89 13.78 -2.78
N HIS A 47 -2.90 13.09 -3.33
CA HIS A 47 -2.13 13.46 -4.50
C HIS A 47 -1.68 12.18 -5.23
N VAL A 48 -1.28 12.32 -6.49
CA VAL A 48 -0.58 11.29 -7.24
C VAL A 48 0.79 11.85 -7.57
N ILE A 49 1.84 11.09 -7.30
CA ILE A 49 3.22 11.55 -7.51
C ILE A 49 3.89 10.71 -8.59
N ASN A 50 4.50 11.41 -9.55
CA ASN A 50 5.43 10.78 -10.47
C ASN A 50 6.70 10.43 -9.68
N HIS A 51 6.95 9.14 -9.43
CA HIS A 51 8.08 8.69 -8.62
C HIS A 51 9.46 8.89 -9.28
N LEU A 52 9.51 9.21 -10.58
CA LEU A 52 10.76 9.55 -11.27
C LEU A 52 11.12 11.03 -11.09
N THR A 53 10.14 11.93 -11.19
CA THR A 53 10.36 13.38 -11.12
C THR A 53 10.11 13.97 -9.72
N GLU A 54 9.46 13.21 -8.84
CA GLU A 54 9.01 13.61 -7.51
C GLU A 54 7.98 14.76 -7.50
N GLU A 55 7.35 15.02 -8.65
CA GLU A 55 6.34 16.05 -8.82
C GLU A 55 4.92 15.48 -8.70
N VAL A 56 4.00 16.33 -8.23
CA VAL A 56 2.57 16.02 -8.21
C VAL A 56 2.04 16.00 -9.65
N SER A 57 1.36 14.92 -10.02
CA SER A 57 0.66 14.82 -11.30
C SER A 57 -0.79 15.28 -11.17
N ASN A 58 -1.41 15.63 -12.30
CA ASN A 58 -2.84 15.99 -12.37
C ASN A 58 -3.75 14.74 -12.47
N GLU A 59 -3.24 13.55 -12.16
CA GLU A 59 -4.03 12.32 -12.18
C GLU A 59 -4.83 12.15 -10.89
N THR A 60 -5.85 11.28 -10.94
CA THR A 60 -6.59 10.83 -9.76
C THR A 60 -6.51 9.31 -9.69
N ARG A 61 -6.12 8.79 -8.54
CA ARG A 61 -6.08 7.35 -8.23
C ARG A 61 -6.88 7.08 -6.97
N ASN A 62 -7.50 5.90 -6.90
CA ASN A 62 -8.14 5.43 -5.69
C ASN A 62 -7.13 4.65 -4.85
N VAL A 63 -7.25 4.74 -3.53
CA VAL A 63 -6.36 4.05 -2.59
C VAL A 63 -6.58 2.52 -2.59
N LEU A 64 -7.80 2.05 -2.87
CA LEU A 64 -8.17 0.63 -2.83
C LEU A 64 -8.06 -0.09 -4.18
N VAL A 65 -8.35 0.60 -5.29
CA VAL A 65 -8.51 0.02 -6.64
C VAL A 65 -7.70 0.73 -7.72
#